data_AF-A0A7C0YXH2-F1
#
_entry.id   AF-A0A7C0YXH2-F1
#
_cell.length_a   1.000
_cell.length_b   1.000
_cell.length_c   1.000
_cell.angle_alpha   90.00
_cell.angle_beta   90.00
_cell.angle_gamma   90.00
#
_symmetry.space_group_name_H-M   'P 1'
#
loop_
_entity.id
_entity.type
_entity.pdbx_description
1 polymer ?
#
loop_
_entity_poly.entity_id
_entity_poly.type
_entity_poly.pdbx_seq_one_letter_code
_entity_poly.pdbx_strand_id
1 'polypeptide(L)'
;LRGRTHPEDILPLLAKMQGERDKRVRRMIIHVLGQISYKEGCLEKVISALSKWTDRDLVRRAAAEILSVHRRYERFSAKSYVEARKYIEQRLKE
;
A
#
# COMPACT_ATOMS: atom_id res chain seq x y z
N LEU A 1 -15.39 -7.40 6.05
CA LEU A 1 -14.30 -7.98 5.23
C LEU A 1 -12.98 -7.95 6.02
N ARG A 2 -12.75 -8.94 6.89
CA ARG A 2 -11.60 -8.99 7.82
C ARG A 2 -10.24 -8.85 7.11
N GLY A 3 -10.08 -9.47 5.93
CA GLY A 3 -8.84 -9.42 5.15
C GLY A 3 -8.45 -8.06 4.56
N ARG A 4 -9.28 -7.01 4.70
CA ARG A 4 -8.96 -5.64 4.24
C ARG A 4 -8.90 -4.61 5.35
N THR A 5 -9.21 -4.99 6.59
CA THR A 5 -9.28 -4.09 7.75
C THR A 5 -8.23 -4.40 8.82
N HIS A 6 -7.48 -5.51 8.66
CA HIS A 6 -6.40 -5.94 9.55
C HIS A 6 -5.10 -6.15 8.75
N PRO A 7 -4.47 -5.07 8.24
CA PRO A 7 -3.26 -5.17 7.43
C PRO A 7 -2.09 -5.85 8.16
N GLU A 8 -2.01 -5.74 9.49
CA GLU A 8 -1.03 -6.40 10.35
C GLU A 8 -0.93 -7.92 10.13
N ASP A 9 -2.02 -8.59 9.73
CA ASP A 9 -2.04 -10.02 9.51
C ASP A 9 -1.30 -10.44 8.23
N ILE A 10 -1.26 -9.56 7.21
CA ILE A 10 -0.76 -9.89 5.88
C ILE A 10 0.53 -9.16 5.50
N LEU A 11 0.77 -7.96 6.04
CA LEU A 11 1.96 -7.16 5.75
C LEU A 11 3.28 -7.91 6.02
N PRO A 12 3.43 -8.69 7.11
CA PRO A 12 4.66 -9.47 7.33
C PRO A 12 4.90 -10.53 6.26
N LEU A 13 3.84 -11.15 5.73
CA LEU A 13 3.95 -12.14 4.67
C LEU A 13 4.37 -11.47 3.34
N LEU A 14 3.71 -10.37 2.98
CA LEU A 14 4.06 -9.62 1.76
C LEU A 14 5.50 -9.09 1.80
N ALA A 15 5.98 -8.68 2.98
CA ALA A 15 7.35 -8.21 3.16
C ALA A 15 8.40 -9.30 2.87
N LYS A 16 8.12 -10.56 3.22
CA LYS A 16 9.00 -11.70 2.89
C LYS A 16 9.07 -11.95 1.38
N MET A 17 8.04 -11.57 0.64
CA MET A 17 7.92 -11.78 -0.80
C MET A 17 8.38 -10.58 -1.63
N GLN A 18 8.89 -9.52 -1.01
CA GLN A 18 9.26 -8.29 -1.74
C GLN A 18 10.39 -8.52 -2.76
N GLY A 19 11.26 -9.51 -2.54
CA GLY A 19 12.37 -9.88 -3.44
C GLY A 19 11.97 -10.82 -4.58
N GLU A 20 10.69 -11.19 -4.68
CA GLU A 20 10.21 -12.08 -5.73
C GLU A 20 10.40 -11.47 -7.13
N ARG A 21 10.91 -12.28 -8.06
CA ARG A 21 11.19 -11.86 -9.44
C ARG A 21 9.99 -12.07 -10.37
N ASP A 22 9.06 -12.95 -9.99
CA ASP A 22 7.89 -13.24 -10.80
C ASP A 22 6.99 -12.00 -10.92
N LYS A 23 6.74 -11.57 -12.16
CA LYS A 23 5.97 -10.34 -12.45
C LYS A 23 4.50 -10.44 -12.02
N ARG A 24 3.91 -11.64 -11.95
CA ARG A 24 2.54 -11.84 -11.44
C ARG A 24 2.52 -11.69 -9.92
N VAL A 25 3.49 -12.27 -9.22
CA VAL A 25 3.62 -12.15 -7.76
C VAL A 25 3.82 -10.69 -7.36
N ARG A 26 4.75 -9.97 -8.00
CA ARG A 26 4.97 -8.54 -7.72
C ARG A 26 3.72 -7.69 -7.95
N ARG A 27 2.98 -7.95 -9.05
CA ARG A 27 1.71 -7.25 -9.35
C ARG A 27 0.64 -7.55 -8.30
N MET A 28 0.54 -8.80 -7.85
CA MET A 28 -0.37 -9.19 -6.78
C MET A 28 -0.07 -8.43 -5.49
N ILE A 29 1.21 -8.34 -5.09
CA ILE A 29 1.62 -7.60 -3.88
C ILE A 29 1.17 -6.14 -3.99
N ILE A 30 1.49 -5.46 -5.10
CA ILE A 30 1.08 -4.07 -5.36
C ILE A 30 -0.44 -3.90 -5.27
N HIS A 31 -1.19 -4.81 -5.90
CA HIS A 31 -2.65 -4.75 -5.91
C HIS A 31 -3.25 -4.94 -4.52
N VAL A 32 -2.77 -5.93 -3.76
CA VAL A 32 -3.22 -6.20 -2.39
C VAL A 32 -2.96 -4.99 -1.49
N LEU A 33 -1.78 -4.38 -1.56
CA LEU A 33 -1.44 -3.20 -0.78
C LEU A 33 -2.38 -2.03 -1.08
N GLY A 34 -2.69 -1.77 -2.36
CA GLY A 34 -3.66 -0.75 -2.75
C GLY A 34 -5.08 -1.04 -2.25
N GLN A 35 -5.54 -2.29 -2.32
CA GLN A 35 -6.89 -2.67 -1.88
C GLN A 35 -7.08 -2.62 -0.36
N ILE A 36 -5.99 -2.72 0.40
CA ILE A 36 -5.99 -2.58 1.85
C ILE A 36 -5.95 -1.09 2.25
N SER A 37 -5.13 -0.28 1.58
CA SER A 37 -4.78 1.06 2.03
C SER A 37 -5.96 2.04 2.12
N TYR A 38 -6.99 1.89 1.27
CA TYR A 38 -8.11 2.84 1.24
C TYR A 38 -9.12 2.65 2.39
N LYS A 39 -8.96 1.60 3.20
CA LYS A 39 -9.78 1.34 4.38
C LYS A 39 -9.32 2.18 5.58
N GLU A 40 -10.24 2.37 6.52
CA GLU A 40 -10.01 3.16 7.73
C GLU A 40 -8.80 2.66 8.53
N GLY A 41 -7.91 3.58 8.89
CA GLY A 41 -6.66 3.31 9.63
C GLY A 41 -5.64 2.42 8.91
N CYS A 42 -5.89 2.00 7.66
CA CYS A 42 -5.04 1.05 6.96
C CYS A 42 -3.89 1.71 6.20
N LEU A 43 -4.09 2.92 5.67
CA LEU A 43 -3.05 3.65 4.95
C LEU A 43 -1.80 3.81 5.81
N GLU A 44 -1.94 4.28 7.05
CA GLU A 44 -0.84 4.55 7.97
C GLU A 44 -0.01 3.29 8.24
N LYS A 45 -0.69 2.16 8.47
CA LYS A 45 -0.06 0.86 8.71
C LYS A 45 0.68 0.35 7.48
N VAL A 46 0.06 0.43 6.31
CA VAL A 46 0.67 0.02 5.02
C VAL A 46 1.92 0.84 4.73
N ILE A 47 1.86 2.16 4.84
CA ILE A 47 3.01 3.04 4.58
C ILE A 47 4.11 2.85 5.62
N SER A 48 3.76 2.62 6.89
CA SER A 48 4.73 2.31 7.95
C SER A 48 5.47 0.98 7.70
N ALA A 49 4.81 0.00 7.08
CA ALA A 49 5.47 -1.23 6.65
C ALA A 49 6.36 -0.99 5.41
N LEU A 50 5.84 -0.30 4.38
CA LEU A 50 6.56 -0.02 3.15
C LEU A 50 7.83 0.81 3.36
N SER A 51 7.88 1.71 4.34
CA SER A 51 9.09 2.48 4.64
C SER A 51 10.28 1.60 5.07
N LYS A 52 9.99 0.40 5.59
CA LYS A 52 10.99 -0.59 6.04
C LYS A 52 11.39 -1.59 4.95
N TRP A 53 10.75 -1.55 3.78
CA TRP A 53 11.04 -2.47 2.67
C TRP A 53 12.29 -2.00 1.91
N THR A 54 13.08 -2.96 1.43
CA THR A 54 14.35 -2.72 0.72
C THR A 54 14.16 -2.64 -0.79
N ASP A 55 13.15 -3.28 -1.37
CA ASP A 55 12.84 -3.19 -2.80
C ASP A 55 12.16 -1.85 -3.14
N ARG A 56 12.98 -0.84 -3.48
CA ARG A 56 12.51 0.53 -3.75
C ARG A 56 11.61 0.65 -4.98
N ASP A 57 11.84 -0.15 -6.03
CA ASP A 57 10.93 -0.14 -7.19
C ASP A 57 9.54 -0.69 -6.82
N LEU A 58 9.48 -1.76 -6.02
CA LEU A 58 8.20 -2.29 -5.53
C LEU A 58 7.49 -1.27 -4.64
N VAL A 59 8.20 -0.62 -3.72
CA VAL A 59 7.67 0.43 -2.83
C VAL A 59 7.09 1.58 -3.65
N ARG A 60 7.83 2.11 -4.62
CA ARG A 60 7.39 3.20 -5.50
C ARG A 60 6.14 2.83 -6.30
N ARG A 61 6.11 1.63 -6.88
CA ARG A 61 4.93 1.14 -7.63
C ARG A 61 3.72 0.91 -6.72
N ALA A 62 3.93 0.40 -5.51
CA ALA A 62 2.88 0.22 -4.52
C ALA A 62 2.29 1.59 -4.09
N ALA A 63 3.14 2.59 -3.82
CA ALA A 63 2.70 3.95 -3.51
C ALA A 63 1.85 4.55 -4.65
N ALA A 64 2.26 4.35 -5.90
CA ALA A 64 1.49 4.80 -7.06
C ALA A 64 0.11 4.10 -7.16
N GLU A 65 0.05 2.78 -6.94
CA GLU A 65 -1.22 2.05 -6.95
C GLU A 65 -2.13 2.46 -5.78
N ILE A 66 -1.57 2.70 -4.59
CA ILE A 66 -2.32 3.22 -3.44
C ILE A 66 -3.02 4.53 -3.82
N LEU A 67 -2.30 5.48 -4.42
CA LEU A 67 -2.90 6.75 -4.88
C LEU A 67 -3.97 6.53 -5.97
N SER A 68 -3.71 5.63 -6.92
CA SER A 68 -4.69 5.23 -7.94
C SER A 68 -5.97 4.66 -7.32
N VAL A 69 -5.86 3.83 -6.29
CA VAL A 69 -7.02 3.27 -5.57
C VAL A 69 -7.77 4.35 -4.81
N HIS A 70 -7.09 5.22 -4.07
CA HIS A 70 -7.74 6.34 -3.37
C HIS A 70 -8.47 7.29 -4.33
N ARG A 71 -7.95 7.48 -5.55
CA ARG A 71 -8.64 8.25 -6.59
C ARG A 71 -9.86 7.52 -7.14
N ARG A 72 -9.74 6.23 -7.45
CA ARG A 72 -10.86 5.41 -7.98
C ARG A 72 -11.99 5.24 -6.98
N TYR A 73 -11.65 5.08 -5.70
CA TYR A 73 -12.62 4.88 -4.62
C TYR A 73 -12.75 6.13 -3.75
N GLU A 74 -12.62 7.34 -4.33
CA GLU A 74 -12.62 8.60 -3.58
C GLU A 74 -13.84 8.75 -2.65
N ARG A 75 -15.02 8.31 -3.11
CA ARG A 75 -16.27 8.32 -2.32
C ARG A 75 -16.32 7.31 -1.17
N PHE A 76 -15.42 6.33 -1.14
CA PHE A 76 -15.41 5.23 -0.17
C PHE A 76 -14.10 5.12 0.61
N SER A 77 -13.10 5.92 0.25
CA SER A 77 -11.78 5.88 0.86
C SER A 77 -11.83 6.63 2.19
N ALA A 78 -11.23 6.05 3.21
CA ALA A 78 -11.17 6.69 4.53
C ALA A 78 -10.35 7.99 4.54
N LYS A 79 -9.47 8.16 3.55
CA LYS A 79 -8.80 9.43 3.24
C LYS A 79 -9.01 9.79 1.78
N SER A 80 -9.20 11.06 1.51
CA SER A 80 -9.21 11.60 0.15
C SER A 80 -7.87 11.34 -0.55
N TYR A 81 -7.86 11.46 -1.89
CA TYR A 81 -6.65 11.37 -2.69
C TYR A 81 -5.57 12.37 -2.23
N VAL A 82 -5.98 13.61 -1.92
CA VAL A 82 -5.06 14.68 -1.51
C VAL A 82 -4.40 14.36 -0.17
N GLU A 83 -5.18 13.89 0.81
CA GLU A 83 -4.67 13.49 2.11
C GLU A 83 -3.73 12.29 2.00
N ALA A 84 -4.11 11.28 1.22
CA ALA A 84 -3.27 10.10 0.99
C ALA A 84 -1.95 10.48 0.32
N ARG A 85 -1.99 11.34 -0.72
CA ARG A 85 -0.80 11.86 -1.40
C ARG A 85 0.13 12.58 -0.43
N LYS A 86 -0.41 13.54 0.31
CA LYS A 86 0.36 14.29 1.31
C LYS A 86 1.00 13.36 2.34
N TYR A 87 0.26 12.36 2.82
CA TYR A 87 0.78 11.41 3.80
C TYR A 87 1.92 10.54 3.24
N ILE A 88 1.77 10.03 2.02
CA ILE A 88 2.79 9.22 1.33
C ILE A 88 4.06 10.04 1.09
N GLU A 89 3.92 11.24 0.54
CA GLU A 89 5.04 12.16 0.27
C GLU A 89 5.81 12.54 1.53
N GLN A 90 5.16 12.58 2.70
CA GLN A 90 5.85 12.88 3.97
C GLN A 90 6.63 11.68 4.53
N ARG A 91 6.25 10.45 4.17
CA ARG A 91 6.74 9.22 4.84
C ARG A 91 7.63 8.33 3.97
N LEU A 92 7.49 8.42 2.64
CA LEU A 92 8.26 7.63 1.67
C LEU A 92 9.18 8.50 0.81
N LYS A 93 9.60 9.69 1.31
CA LYS A 93 10.66 10.47 0.65
C LYS A 93 11.87 9.57 0.42
N GLU A 94 12.20 9.39 -0.86
CA GLU A 94 13.49 8.88 -1.32
C GLU A 94 14.59 9.90 -1.01
#